data_AF-A0A7S0ADN7-F1
#
_entry.id   AF-A0A7S0ADN7-F1
#
_cell.length_a   1.000
_cell.length_b   1.000
_cell.length_c   1.000
_cell.angle_alpha   90.00
_cell.angle_beta   90.00
_cell.angle_gamma   90.00
#
_symmetry.space_group_name_H-M   'P 1'
#
loop_
_entity.id
_entity.type
_entity.pdbx_description
1 polymer ?
#
loop_
_entity_poly.entity_id
_entity_poly.type
_entity_poly.pdbx_seq_one_letter_code
_entity_poly.pdbx_strand_id
1 'polypeptide(L)'
;KALDPERIELVECNFDDIDSCAAAAEAVDGAFLVTDYFEGAGENPDVELQHAKNVIDACEASSSVRHLVFSTLEDIDEMNRRLNLGMPMLEDGRGQRRSVAPLFDGKAKAATYARTKRLS
;
A
#
# COMPACT_ATOMS: atom_id res chain seq x y z
N LYS A 1 -6.84 10.80 -20.31
CA LYS A 1 -5.71 11.33 -21.12
C LYS A 1 -4.72 10.20 -21.30
N ALA A 2 -4.07 10.09 -22.46
CA ALA A 2 -3.01 9.11 -22.68
C ALA A 2 -1.68 9.59 -22.09
N LEU A 3 -0.79 8.64 -21.77
CA LEU A 3 0.58 8.91 -21.32
C LEU A 3 1.45 9.32 -22.53
N ASP A 4 2.41 10.23 -22.33
CA ASP A 4 3.31 10.72 -23.37
C ASP A 4 4.54 9.80 -23.49
N PRO A 5 4.69 9.01 -24.56
CA PRO A 5 5.76 8.02 -24.69
C PRO A 5 7.16 8.63 -24.85
N GLU A 6 7.28 9.93 -25.16
CA GLU A 6 8.59 10.60 -25.21
C GLU A 6 9.10 11.01 -23.83
N ARG A 7 8.22 11.01 -22.82
CA ARG A 7 8.50 11.50 -21.46
C ARG A 7 8.28 10.44 -20.38
N ILE A 8 7.56 9.38 -20.72
CA ILE A 8 7.14 8.33 -19.78
C ILE A 8 7.51 6.99 -20.40
N GLU A 9 8.40 6.29 -19.71
CA GLU A 9 8.65 4.88 -19.97
C GLU A 9 7.58 4.04 -19.28
N LEU A 10 7.04 3.04 -19.99
CA LEU A 10 6.07 2.11 -19.44
C LEU A 10 6.79 0.79 -19.13
N VAL A 11 6.76 0.42 -17.86
CA VAL A 11 7.25 -0.87 -17.37
C VAL A 11 6.04 -1.62 -16.79
N GLU A 12 5.92 -2.90 -17.13
CA GLU A 12 4.89 -3.75 -16.56
C GLU A 12 5.22 -4.06 -15.10
N CYS A 13 4.25 -3.89 -14.22
CA CYS A 13 4.35 -4.22 -12.81
C CYS A 13 3.03 -4.80 -12.35
N ASN A 14 3.05 -6.07 -11.97
CA ASN A 14 1.94 -6.76 -11.33
C ASN A 14 2.26 -6.91 -9.84
N PHE A 15 1.41 -6.37 -8.97
CA PHE A 15 1.66 -6.38 -7.53
C PHE A 15 1.62 -7.78 -6.89
N ASP A 16 1.12 -8.80 -7.60
CA ASP A 16 1.22 -10.20 -7.18
C ASP A 16 2.53 -10.88 -7.64
N ASP A 17 3.28 -10.26 -8.55
CA ASP A 17 4.55 -10.75 -9.07
C ASP A 17 5.72 -9.91 -8.55
N ILE A 18 6.45 -10.50 -7.60
CA ILE A 18 7.59 -9.87 -6.92
C ILE A 18 8.70 -9.49 -7.91
N ASP A 19 8.94 -10.31 -8.94
CA ASP A 19 10.02 -10.05 -9.90
C ASP A 19 9.67 -8.85 -10.78
N SER A 20 8.39 -8.71 -11.15
CA SER A 20 7.91 -7.52 -11.88
C SER A 20 8.00 -6.25 -11.02
N CYS A 21 7.73 -6.35 -9.71
CA CYS A 21 7.90 -5.23 -8.78
C CYS A 21 9.37 -4.80 -8.65
N ALA A 22 10.28 -5.76 -8.58
CA ALA A 22 11.72 -5.49 -8.53
C ALA A 22 12.22 -4.82 -9.81
N ALA A 23 11.80 -5.32 -10.98
CA ALA A 23 12.13 -4.73 -12.28
C ALA A 23 11.63 -3.27 -12.39
N ALA A 24 10.41 -2.98 -11.91
CA ALA A 24 9.87 -1.63 -11.91
C ALA A 24 10.58 -0.66 -10.95
N ALA A 25 11.29 -1.17 -9.95
CA ALA A 25 12.07 -0.37 -8.99
C ALA A 25 13.56 -0.23 -9.38
N GLU A 26 13.97 -0.81 -10.50
CA GLU A 26 15.36 -0.76 -10.97
C GLU A 26 15.70 0.62 -11.53
N ALA A 27 16.86 1.16 -11.14
CA ALA A 27 17.42 2.41 -11.65
C ALA A 27 16.54 3.68 -11.50
N VAL A 28 15.58 3.69 -10.57
CA VAL A 28 14.75 4.87 -10.27
C VAL A 28 15.16 5.52 -8.94
N ASP A 29 15.15 6.85 -8.90
CA ASP A 29 15.56 7.62 -7.71
C ASP A 29 14.52 7.59 -6.57
N GLY A 30 13.25 7.39 -6.93
CA GLY A 30 12.14 7.36 -5.99
C GLY A 30 10.87 6.83 -6.63
N ALA A 31 9.90 6.45 -5.80
CA ALA A 31 8.65 5.85 -6.23
C ALA A 31 7.44 6.59 -5.63
N PHE A 32 6.38 6.71 -6.42
CA PHE A 32 5.04 7.06 -5.93
C PHE A 32 4.18 5.80 -5.96
N LEU A 33 3.77 5.33 -4.78
CA LEU A 33 2.97 4.11 -4.63
C LEU A 33 1.52 4.48 -4.32
N VAL A 34 0.61 3.86 -5.07
CA VAL A 34 -0.82 3.78 -4.78
C VAL A 34 -1.29 2.36 -5.07
N THR A 35 -2.09 1.80 -4.18
CA THR A 35 -2.77 0.51 -4.38
C THR A 35 -4.26 0.73 -4.62
N ASP A 36 -4.90 -0.20 -5.32
CA ASP A 36 -6.34 -0.19 -5.53
C ASP A 36 -7.01 -1.29 -4.70
N TYR A 37 -7.89 -0.88 -3.79
CA TYR A 37 -8.68 -1.78 -2.95
C TYR A 37 -9.79 -2.47 -3.75
N PHE A 38 -10.40 -1.80 -4.73
CA PHE A 38 -11.64 -2.26 -5.35
C PHE A 38 -11.37 -3.31 -6.42
N GLU A 39 -10.65 -2.95 -7.49
CA GLU A 39 -10.40 -3.86 -8.60
C GLU A 39 -9.13 -4.67 -8.37
N GLY A 40 -8.03 -3.98 -8.04
CA GLY A 40 -6.72 -4.62 -7.81
C GLY A 40 -6.76 -5.68 -6.70
N ALA A 41 -7.24 -5.30 -5.52
CA ALA A 41 -7.30 -6.19 -4.36
C ALA A 41 -8.64 -6.94 -4.18
N GLY A 42 -9.62 -6.72 -5.06
CA GLY A 42 -10.92 -7.41 -4.99
C GLY A 42 -11.66 -7.21 -3.66
N GLU A 43 -11.66 -6.00 -3.13
CA GLU A 43 -12.23 -5.62 -1.82
C GLU A 43 -11.65 -6.38 -0.62
N ASN A 44 -10.42 -6.90 -0.74
CA ASN A 44 -9.74 -7.62 0.33
C ASN A 44 -8.53 -6.82 0.89
N PRO A 45 -8.60 -6.32 2.14
CA PRO A 45 -7.53 -5.50 2.70
C PRO A 45 -6.22 -6.25 2.94
N ASP A 46 -6.27 -7.58 3.11
CA ASP A 46 -5.06 -8.38 3.28
C ASP A 46 -4.34 -8.59 1.94
N VAL A 47 -5.09 -8.68 0.83
CA VAL A 47 -4.52 -8.69 -0.52
C VAL A 47 -3.89 -7.32 -0.83
N GLU A 48 -4.61 -6.24 -0.56
CA GLU A 48 -4.07 -4.88 -0.77
C GLU A 48 -2.80 -4.63 0.05
N LEU A 49 -2.78 -5.09 1.30
CA LEU A 49 -1.58 -5.04 2.13
C LEU A 49 -0.42 -5.81 1.48
N GLN A 50 -0.68 -7.02 0.97
CA GLN A 50 0.37 -7.82 0.34
C GLN A 50 0.89 -7.17 -0.94
N HIS A 51 0.02 -6.59 -1.76
CA HIS A 51 0.40 -5.79 -2.92
C HIS A 51 1.33 -4.64 -2.54
N ALA A 52 0.96 -3.85 -1.52
CA ALA A 52 1.80 -2.75 -1.05
C ALA A 52 3.15 -3.26 -0.53
N LYS A 53 3.17 -4.35 0.24
CA LYS A 53 4.41 -4.95 0.77
C LYS A 53 5.37 -5.36 -0.33
N ASN A 54 4.86 -5.99 -1.39
CA ASN A 54 5.70 -6.45 -2.51
C ASN A 54 6.43 -5.26 -3.17
N VAL A 55 5.75 -4.14 -3.39
CA VAL A 55 6.37 -2.93 -3.97
C VAL A 55 7.31 -2.25 -2.98
N ILE A 56 6.93 -2.18 -1.70
CA ILE A 56 7.78 -1.60 -0.63
C ILE A 56 9.09 -2.40 -0.50
N ASP A 57 9.01 -3.74 -0.54
CA ASP A 57 10.17 -4.62 -0.44
C ASP A 57 11.06 -4.51 -1.68
N ALA A 58 10.47 -4.38 -2.88
CA ALA A 58 11.21 -4.08 -4.11
C ALA A 58 11.95 -2.73 -4.02
N CYS A 59 11.31 -1.70 -3.45
CA CYS A 59 11.95 -0.39 -3.22
C CYS A 59 13.10 -0.49 -2.21
N GLU A 60 12.93 -1.24 -1.11
CA GLU A 60 13.99 -1.48 -0.12
C GLU A 60 15.17 -2.26 -0.70
N ALA A 61 14.91 -3.26 -1.55
CA ALA A 61 15.94 -4.05 -2.19
C ALA A 61 16.69 -3.30 -3.31
N SER A 62 16.07 -2.27 -3.90
CA SER A 62 16.69 -1.44 -4.95
C SER A 62 17.81 -0.58 -4.37
N SER A 63 18.98 -0.64 -5.01
CA SER A 63 20.15 0.19 -4.67
C SER A 63 20.01 1.67 -5.06
N SER A 64 18.93 2.03 -5.76
CA SER A 64 18.72 3.35 -6.36
C SER A 64 17.57 4.15 -5.76
N VAL A 65 16.55 3.46 -5.23
CA VAL A 65 15.37 4.10 -4.63
C VAL A 65 15.73 4.71 -3.29
N ARG A 66 15.65 6.03 -3.19
CA ARG A 66 15.98 6.80 -1.97
C ARG A 66 14.76 7.38 -1.28
N HIS A 67 13.63 7.46 -1.98
CA HIS A 67 12.41 8.05 -1.44
C HIS A 67 11.16 7.36 -1.98
N LEU A 68 10.28 6.95 -1.07
CA LEU A 68 8.96 6.40 -1.37
C LEU A 68 7.88 7.36 -0.88
N VAL A 69 7.08 7.88 -1.80
CA VAL A 69 5.85 8.62 -1.48
C VAL A 69 4.69 7.65 -1.59
N PHE A 70 4.07 7.29 -0.46
CA PHE A 70 3.00 6.31 -0.42
C PHE A 70 1.65 6.99 -0.11
N SER A 71 0.66 6.79 -1.00
CA SER A 71 -0.72 7.21 -0.81
C SER A 71 -1.45 6.27 0.17
N THR A 72 -1.39 6.62 1.46
CA THR A 72 -1.95 5.82 2.55
C THR A 72 -3.33 6.29 2.99
N LEU A 73 -3.96 5.51 3.86
CA LEU A 73 -5.11 5.89 4.68
C LEU A 73 -4.81 5.52 6.14
N GLU A 74 -5.52 6.15 7.08
CA GLU A 74 -5.28 6.02 8.51
C GLU A 74 -5.86 4.73 9.12
N ASP A 75 -5.33 4.32 10.28
CA ASP A 75 -5.95 3.27 11.10
C ASP A 75 -7.22 3.84 11.77
N ILE A 76 -8.38 3.46 11.25
CA ILE A 76 -9.68 3.94 11.74
C ILE A 76 -9.94 3.51 13.18
N ASP A 77 -9.49 2.32 13.59
CA ASP A 77 -9.70 1.82 14.95
C ASP A 77 -8.86 2.61 15.95
N GLU A 78 -7.63 2.95 15.58
CA GLU A 78 -6.78 3.85 16.36
C GLU A 78 -7.39 5.26 16.41
N MET A 79 -7.80 5.82 15.27
CA MET A 79 -8.40 7.16 15.19
C MET A 79 -9.68 7.26 16.02
N ASN A 80 -10.58 6.29 15.88
CA ASN A 80 -11.86 6.25 16.59
C ASN A 80 -11.64 6.25 18.11
N ARG A 81 -10.64 5.49 18.58
CA ARG A 81 -10.25 5.44 19.99
C ARG A 81 -9.58 6.73 20.47
N ARG A 82 -8.60 7.25 19.74
CA ARG A 82 -7.80 8.40 20.15
C ARG A 82 -8.55 9.72 20.10
N LEU A 83 -9.44 9.86 19.12
CA LEU A 83 -10.21 11.08 18.89
C LEU A 83 -11.64 10.97 19.42
N ASN A 84 -12.03 9.82 19.99
CA ASN A 84 -13.37 9.55 20.50
C ASN A 84 -14.47 9.86 19.46
N LEU A 85 -14.29 9.35 18.24
CA LEU A 85 -15.15 9.69 17.10
C LEU A 85 -16.56 9.08 17.21
N GLY A 86 -16.73 8.05 18.04
CA GLY A 86 -18.00 7.34 18.17
C GLY A 86 -18.40 6.58 16.92
N MET A 87 -17.44 6.26 16.04
CA MET A 87 -17.73 5.48 14.84
C MET A 87 -18.17 4.07 15.23
N PRO A 88 -19.18 3.52 14.54
CA PRO A 88 -19.61 2.14 14.76
C PRO A 88 -18.48 1.18 14.39
N MET A 89 -18.39 0.09 15.15
CA MET A 89 -17.45 -1.00 14.93
C MET A 89 -18.23 -2.27 14.61
N LEU A 90 -17.73 -3.09 13.69
CA LEU A 90 -18.28 -4.40 13.43
C LEU A 90 -17.61 -5.40 14.37
N GLU A 91 -18.41 -6.21 15.05
CA GLU A 91 -17.92 -7.34 15.85
C GLU A 91 -18.22 -8.62 15.08
N ASP A 92 -17.20 -9.44 14.83
CA ASP A 92 -17.40 -10.73 14.19
C ASP A 92 -17.90 -11.79 15.21
N GLY A 93 -18.29 -12.96 14.71
CA GLY A 93 -18.76 -14.07 15.57
C GLY A 93 -17.70 -14.65 16.52
N ARG A 94 -16.47 -14.11 16.52
CA ARG A 94 -15.35 -14.47 17.40
C ARG A 94 -14.99 -13.34 18.37
N GLY A 95 -15.76 -12.26 18.39
CA GLY A 95 -15.53 -11.09 19.26
C GLY A 95 -14.45 -10.15 18.73
N GLN A 96 -13.94 -10.35 17.51
CA GLN A 96 -12.97 -9.46 16.89
C GLN A 96 -13.70 -8.22 16.36
N ARG A 97 -13.26 -7.06 16.83
CA ARG A 97 -13.78 -5.77 16.37
C ARG A 97 -12.96 -5.25 15.19
N ARG A 98 -13.65 -4.73 14.19
CA ARG A 98 -13.06 -4.10 13.00
C ARG A 98 -13.84 -2.87 12.59
N SER A 99 -13.13 -1.94 11.95
CA SER A 99 -13.70 -0.76 11.31
C SER A 99 -14.83 -1.11 10.34
N VAL A 100 -15.79 -0.20 10.19
CA VAL A 100 -16.81 -0.24 9.12
C VAL A 100 -16.24 0.16 7.75
N ALA A 101 -14.99 0.60 7.67
CA ALA A 101 -14.31 1.05 6.47
C ALA A 101 -13.08 0.16 6.16
N PRO A 102 -13.28 -1.09 5.69
CA PRO A 102 -12.20 -2.05 5.46
C PRO A 102 -11.16 -1.59 4.43
N LEU A 103 -11.53 -0.67 3.53
CA LEU A 103 -10.62 -0.08 2.54
C LEU A 103 -9.47 0.75 3.16
N PHE A 104 -9.57 1.13 4.44
CA PHE A 104 -8.49 1.82 5.17
C PHE A 104 -7.45 0.82 5.70
N ASP A 105 -7.87 -0.39 6.06
CA ASP A 105 -7.07 -1.34 6.85
C ASP A 105 -5.78 -1.75 6.13
N GLY A 106 -5.87 -2.09 4.84
CA GLY A 106 -4.72 -2.51 4.04
C GLY A 106 -3.66 -1.42 3.96
N LYS A 107 -4.07 -0.20 3.60
CA LYS A 107 -3.20 0.97 3.50
C LYS A 107 -2.61 1.40 4.84
N ALA A 108 -3.38 1.36 5.93
CA ALA A 108 -2.90 1.73 7.27
C ALA A 108 -1.81 0.77 7.78
N LYS A 109 -2.04 -0.55 7.62
CA LYS A 109 -1.05 -1.58 7.94
C LYS A 109 0.20 -1.45 7.06
N ALA A 110 0.02 -1.21 5.76
CA ALA A 110 1.13 -1.01 4.83
C ALA A 110 1.94 0.24 5.16
N ALA A 111 1.30 1.33 5.62
CA ALA A 111 1.99 2.54 6.06
C ALA A 111 2.87 2.29 7.28
N THR A 112 2.41 1.45 8.21
CA THR A 112 3.22 1.01 9.36
C THR A 112 4.38 0.14 8.88
N TYR A 113 4.13 -0.78 7.95
CA TYR A 113 5.17 -1.62 7.36
C TYR A 113 6.25 -0.82 6.64
N ALA A 114 5.89 0.16 5.81
CA ALA A 114 6.84 1.02 5.10
C ALA A 114 7.81 1.73 6.05
N ARG A 115 7.38 2.08 7.26
CA ARG A 115 8.22 2.75 8.27
C ARG A 115 9.27 1.85 8.91
N THR A 116 9.18 0.52 8.75
CA THR A 116 10.21 -0.40 9.26
C THR A 116 11.37 -0.58 8.28
N LYS A 117 11.25 -0.02 7.08
CA LYS A 117 12.13 -0.26 5.93
C LYS A 117 13.25 0.74 5.82
N ARG A 118 14.34 0.33 5.19
CA ARG A 118 15.52 1.18 4.94
C ARG A 118 15.81 1.25 3.45
N LEU A 119 15.40 2.35 2.85
CA LEU A 119 15.76 2.69 1.48
C LEU A 119 17.26 3.05 1.39
N SER A 120 17.79 3.02 0.16
CA SER A 120 19.21 3.25 -0.15
C SER A 120 19.71 4.65 0.19
#